data_AF-M7ZJL2-F1
#
_entry.id   AF-M7ZJL2-F1
#
_cell.length_a   1.000
_cell.length_b   1.000
_cell.length_c   1.000
_cell.angle_alpha   90.00
_cell.angle_beta   90.00
_cell.angle_gamma   90.00
#
_symmetry.space_group_name_H-M   'P 1'
#
loop_
_entity.id
_entity.type
_entity.pdbx_description
1 polymer ?
#
loop_
_entity_poly.entity_id
_entity_poly.type
_entity_poly.pdbx_seq_one_letter_code
_entity_poly.pdbx_strand_id
1 'polypeptide(L)'
;MVPVPFIILYLKKLATFLSQRSAWATRIMDLLFKRARRKAAPVEEFQWLGLMLFVAVPFPGTGAWTGAIIASVLGMPFWSGLSANFVGVVLAGLLVNLLMNLGLKYAIGTGVLLFIVSTVMWSALRGVKKSLNTK
;
A
#
# COMPACT_ATOMS: atom_id res chain seq x y z
N MET A 1 -6.93 7.31 9.77
CA MET A 1 -5.79 6.95 10.64
C MET A 1 -6.20 6.11 11.84
N VAL A 2 -7.37 6.36 12.45
CA VAL A 2 -7.87 5.60 13.62
C VAL A 2 -7.70 4.07 13.54
N PRO A 3 -8.10 3.37 12.45
CA PRO A 3 -7.97 1.90 12.40
C PRO A 3 -6.54 1.40 12.14
N VAL A 4 -5.61 2.25 11.69
CA VAL A 4 -4.26 1.85 11.24
C VAL A 4 -3.41 1.28 12.38
N PRO A 5 -3.30 1.94 13.55
CA PRO A 5 -2.59 1.38 14.70
C PRO A 5 -3.11 0.00 15.11
N PHE A 6 -4.44 -0.15 15.12
CA PHE A 6 -5.08 -1.42 15.50
C PHE A 6 -4.75 -2.53 14.51
N ILE A 7 -4.80 -2.25 13.21
CA ILE A 7 -4.48 -3.26 12.20
C ILE A 7 -3.01 -3.66 12.32
N ILE A 8 -2.08 -2.72 12.44
CA ILE A 8 -0.64 -3.04 12.51
C ILE A 8 -0.32 -3.92 13.74
N LEU A 9 -0.91 -3.62 14.89
CA LEU A 9 -0.67 -4.34 16.15
C LEU A 9 -1.43 -5.66 16.26
N TYR A 10 -2.72 -5.66 15.93
CA TYR A 10 -3.60 -6.78 16.24
C TYR A 10 -3.83 -7.73 15.08
N LEU A 11 -3.54 -7.37 13.83
CA LEU A 11 -3.84 -8.23 12.69
C LEU A 11 -3.13 -9.59 12.78
N LYS A 12 -1.86 -9.61 13.21
CA LYS A 12 -1.11 -10.86 13.38
C LYS A 12 -1.68 -11.71 14.51
N LYS A 13 -2.05 -11.09 15.63
CA LYS A 13 -2.65 -11.78 16.79
C LYS A 13 -4.05 -12.33 16.48
N LEU A 14 -4.87 -11.53 15.78
CA LEU A 14 -6.19 -11.93 15.30
C LEU A 14 -6.08 -13.05 14.26
N ALA A 15 -5.13 -12.96 13.33
CA ALA A 15 -4.88 -14.01 12.35
C ALA A 15 -4.58 -15.35 13.01
N THR A 16 -3.66 -15.38 13.99
CA THR A 16 -3.31 -16.61 14.70
C THR A 16 -4.47 -17.13 15.55
N PHE A 17 -5.21 -16.23 16.21
CA PHE A 17 -6.38 -16.61 17.01
C PHE A 17 -7.51 -17.21 16.15
N LEU A 18 -7.81 -16.58 15.01
CA LEU A 18 -8.82 -17.05 14.06
C LEU A 18 -8.40 -18.36 13.38
N SER A 19 -7.12 -18.52 13.05
CA SER A 19 -6.62 -19.74 12.42
C SER A 19 -6.70 -20.98 13.32
N GLN A 20 -6.67 -20.78 14.64
CA GLN A 20 -6.86 -21.88 15.59
C GLN A 20 -8.32 -22.24 15.85
N ARG A 21 -9.27 -21.35 15.53
CA ARG A 21 -10.70 -21.56 15.82
C ARG A 21 -11.49 -22.13 14.64
N SER A 22 -11.09 -21.84 13.38
CA SER A 22 -11.87 -22.22 12.21
C SER A 22 -11.02 -22.38 10.94
N ALA A 23 -11.16 -23.52 10.26
CA ALA A 23 -10.53 -23.78 8.97
C ALA A 23 -11.00 -22.82 7.85
N TRP A 24 -12.22 -22.28 7.96
CA TRP A 24 -12.74 -21.29 7.01
C TRP A 24 -12.07 -19.92 7.22
N ALA A 25 -11.88 -19.52 8.48
CA ALA A 25 -11.17 -18.29 8.82
C ALA A 25 -9.70 -18.35 8.38
N THR A 26 -9.04 -19.51 8.52
CA THR A 26 -7.68 -19.73 8.00
C THR A 26 -7.61 -19.48 6.49
N ARG A 27 -8.55 -20.01 5.69
CA ARG A 27 -8.57 -19.77 4.23
C ARG A 27 -8.75 -18.30 3.88
N ILE A 28 -9.60 -17.57 4.59
CA ILE A 28 -9.80 -16.13 4.35
C ILE A 28 -8.54 -15.35 4.69
N MET A 29 -7.94 -15.63 5.84
CA MET A 29 -6.70 -14.98 6.26
C MET A 29 -5.57 -15.28 5.27
N ASP A 30 -5.39 -16.53 4.85
CA ASP A 30 -4.41 -16.91 3.83
C ASP A 30 -4.66 -16.19 2.50
N LEU A 31 -5.91 -16.07 2.07
CA LEU A 31 -6.26 -15.37 0.84
C LEU A 31 -5.95 -13.87 0.93
N LEU A 32 -6.23 -13.24 2.08
CA LEU A 32 -5.90 -11.84 2.37
C LEU A 32 -4.39 -11.64 2.45
N PHE A 33 -3.65 -12.49 3.18
CA PHE A 33 -2.20 -12.44 3.27
C PHE A 33 -1.54 -12.68 1.91
N LYS A 34 -2.06 -13.61 1.10
CA LYS A 34 -1.56 -13.87 -0.25
C LYS A 34 -1.80 -12.69 -1.18
N ARG A 35 -2.95 -12.02 -1.09
CA ARG A 35 -3.24 -10.78 -1.83
C ARG A 35 -2.35 -9.62 -1.35
N ALA A 36 -2.19 -9.47 -0.04
CA ALA A 36 -1.34 -8.46 0.55
C ALA A 36 0.13 -8.66 0.15
N ARG A 37 0.68 -9.88 0.22
CA ARG A 37 2.03 -10.22 -0.26
C ARG A 37 2.22 -9.86 -1.73
N ARG A 38 1.26 -10.17 -2.61
CA ARG A 38 1.35 -9.77 -4.03
C ARG A 38 1.41 -8.25 -4.21
N LYS A 39 0.63 -7.49 -3.43
CA LYS A 39 0.65 -6.02 -3.46
C LYS A 39 1.87 -5.43 -2.72
N ALA A 40 2.43 -6.18 -1.79
CA ALA A 40 3.58 -5.79 -0.98
C ALA A 40 4.91 -6.01 -1.71
N ALA A 41 4.96 -6.85 -2.75
CA ALA A 41 6.19 -7.09 -3.52
C ALA A 41 6.93 -5.80 -3.96
N PRO A 42 6.26 -4.76 -4.53
CA PRO A 42 6.91 -3.49 -4.82
C PRO A 42 7.19 -2.60 -3.59
N VAL A 43 6.56 -2.89 -2.45
CA VAL A 43 6.76 -2.17 -1.17
C VAL A 43 7.91 -2.76 -0.37
N GLU A 44 8.16 -4.07 -0.49
CA GLU A 44 9.13 -4.85 0.28
C GLU A 44 10.56 -4.34 0.10
N GLU A 45 10.90 -3.88 -1.11
CA GLU A 45 12.23 -3.35 -1.44
C GLU A 45 12.51 -2.00 -0.76
N PHE A 46 11.50 -1.14 -0.62
CA PHE A 46 11.66 0.22 -0.10
C PHE A 46 11.04 0.43 1.29
N GLN A 47 10.45 -0.61 1.88
CA GLN A 47 9.84 -0.67 3.21
C GLN A 47 9.01 0.59 3.51
N TRP A 48 9.55 1.52 4.31
CA TRP A 48 8.89 2.75 4.73
C TRP A 48 8.50 3.65 3.55
N LEU A 49 9.43 3.89 2.61
CA LEU A 49 9.18 4.71 1.43
C LEU A 49 8.19 4.03 0.48
N GLY A 50 8.35 2.72 0.28
CA GLY A 50 7.45 1.93 -0.56
C GLY A 50 6.01 1.97 -0.04
N LEU A 51 5.84 1.87 1.28
CA LEU A 51 4.53 1.88 1.91
C LEU A 51 3.89 3.27 1.87
N MET A 52 4.69 4.30 2.13
CA MET A 52 4.25 5.69 2.04
C MET A 52 3.75 6.03 0.63
N LEU A 53 4.53 5.70 -0.40
CA LEU A 53 4.16 5.91 -1.80
C LEU A 53 2.93 5.08 -2.19
N PHE A 54 2.85 3.82 -1.76
CA PHE A 54 1.68 2.98 -1.99
C PHE A 54 0.39 3.58 -1.43
N VAL A 55 0.45 4.27 -0.29
CA VAL A 55 -0.69 4.94 0.32
C VAL A 55 -0.95 6.32 -0.24
N ALA A 56 0.09 7.02 -0.71
CA ALA A 56 -0.01 8.35 -1.30
C ALA A 56 -0.75 8.35 -2.64
N VAL A 57 -0.67 7.26 -3.40
CA VAL A 57 -1.35 7.16 -4.70
C VAL A 57 -2.86 6.93 -4.47
N PRO A 58 -3.75 7.78 -4.99
CA PRO A 58 -5.19 7.66 -4.76
C PRO A 58 -5.84 6.63 -5.71
N PHE A 59 -5.41 5.37 -5.66
CA PHE A 59 -6.00 4.29 -6.46
C PHE A 59 -7.03 3.45 -5.69
N PRO A 60 -8.05 2.90 -6.37
CA PRO A 60 -9.00 1.99 -5.74
C PRO A 60 -8.28 0.77 -5.18
N GLY A 61 -8.46 0.51 -3.87
CA GLY A 61 -7.80 -0.59 -3.17
C GLY A 61 -6.36 -0.30 -2.71
N THR A 62 -5.90 0.96 -2.83
CA THR A 62 -4.75 1.52 -2.10
C THR A 62 -5.26 2.42 -0.96
N GLY A 63 -4.38 2.79 -0.03
CA GLY A 63 -4.74 3.60 1.12
C GLY A 63 -4.38 2.94 2.46
N ALA A 64 -4.62 3.68 3.54
CA ALA A 64 -4.06 3.35 4.84
C ALA A 64 -4.49 2.01 5.43
N TRP A 65 -5.68 1.51 5.10
CA TRP A 65 -6.17 0.22 5.60
C TRP A 65 -5.43 -0.93 4.92
N THR A 66 -5.29 -0.88 3.59
CA THR A 66 -4.48 -1.82 2.83
C THR A 66 -3.00 -1.69 3.18
N GLY A 67 -2.50 -0.47 3.39
CA GLY A 67 -1.14 -0.20 3.83
C GLY A 67 -0.86 -0.76 5.22
N ALA A 68 -1.79 -0.65 6.17
CA ALA A 68 -1.65 -1.25 7.50
C ALA A 68 -1.60 -2.78 7.44
N ILE A 69 -2.42 -3.39 6.57
CA ILE A 69 -2.36 -4.84 6.32
C ILE A 69 -1.00 -5.21 5.74
N ILE A 70 -0.54 -4.51 4.70
CA ILE A 70 0.77 -4.74 4.06
C ILE A 70 1.91 -4.60 5.08
N ALA A 71 1.89 -3.56 5.91
CA ALA A 71 2.89 -3.34 6.96
C ALA A 71 2.92 -4.52 7.96
N SER A 72 1.76 -5.02 8.37
CA SER A 72 1.66 -6.18 9.25
C SER A 72 2.12 -7.48 8.57
N VAL A 73 1.81 -7.66 7.28
CA VAL A 73 2.27 -8.82 6.48
C VAL A 73 3.78 -8.82 6.28
N LEU A 74 4.36 -7.65 6.00
CA LEU A 74 5.80 -7.45 5.85
C LEU A 74 6.55 -7.46 7.19
N GLY A 75 5.83 -7.50 8.32
CA GLY A 75 6.44 -7.47 9.65
C GLY A 75 7.15 -6.14 9.95
N MET A 76 6.69 -5.03 9.37
CA MET A 76 7.28 -3.72 9.59
C MET A 76 7.13 -3.28 11.06
N PRO A 77 8.09 -2.51 11.60
CA PRO A 77 7.97 -1.93 12.94
C PRO A 77 6.73 -1.04 13.03
N PHE A 78 6.05 -1.07 14.19
CA PHE A 78 4.80 -0.33 14.40
C PHE A 78 4.91 1.15 14.02
N TRP A 79 5.94 1.84 14.54
CA TRP A 79 6.17 3.26 14.29
C TRP A 79 6.51 3.56 12.83
N SER A 80 7.26 2.69 12.18
CA SER A 80 7.60 2.82 10.77
C SER A 80 6.36 2.64 9.89
N GLY A 81 5.56 1.60 10.13
CA GLY A 81 4.32 1.38 9.38
C GLY A 81 3.27 2.47 9.62
N LEU A 82 3.16 2.98 10.85
CA LEU A 82 2.24 4.05 11.21
C LEU A 82 2.65 5.38 10.57
N SER A 83 3.92 5.77 10.69
CA SER A 83 4.43 7.03 10.11
C SER A 83 4.37 7.02 8.58
N ALA A 84 4.73 5.91 7.93
CA ALA A 84 4.61 5.78 6.47
C ALA A 84 3.16 5.94 6.00
N ASN A 85 2.20 5.28 6.66
CA ASN A 85 0.77 5.41 6.35
C ASN A 85 0.26 6.83 6.60
N PHE A 86 0.72 7.48 7.68
CA PHE A 86 0.32 8.83 8.01
C PHE A 86 0.78 9.84 6.95
N VAL A 87 2.07 9.82 6.63
CA VAL A 87 2.66 10.69 5.59
C VAL A 87 2.01 10.41 4.23
N GLY A 88 1.81 9.13 3.90
CA GLY A 88 1.12 8.75 2.66
C GLY A 88 -0.29 9.32 2.56
N VAL A 89 -1.09 9.29 3.64
CA VAL A 89 -2.45 9.87 3.60
C VAL A 89 -2.45 11.38 3.52
N VAL A 90 -1.51 12.06 4.19
CA VAL A 90 -1.35 13.51 4.04
C VAL A 90 -1.04 13.86 2.59
N LEU A 91 -0.10 13.14 1.96
CA LEU A 91 0.25 13.31 0.55
C LEU A 91 -0.94 13.01 -0.38
N ALA A 92 -1.68 11.92 -0.14
CA ALA A 92 -2.89 11.62 -0.90
C ALA A 92 -3.94 12.73 -0.78
N GLY A 93 -4.14 13.28 0.42
CA GLY A 93 -5.04 14.39 0.66
C GLY A 93 -4.62 15.67 -0.06
N LEU A 94 -3.33 16.00 -0.03
CA LEU A 94 -2.77 17.14 -0.78
C LEU A 94 -2.91 16.96 -2.28
N LEU A 95 -2.61 15.76 -2.80
CA LEU A 95 -2.78 15.43 -4.22
C LEU A 95 -4.24 15.56 -4.64
N VAL A 96 -5.17 14.95 -3.90
CA VAL A 96 -6.61 15.03 -4.20
C VAL A 96 -7.15 16.46 -4.07
N ASN A 97 -6.68 17.22 -3.09
CA ASN A 97 -7.05 18.63 -2.95
C ASN A 97 -6.57 19.46 -4.15
N LEU A 98 -5.32 19.28 -4.56
CA LEU A 98 -4.77 19.94 -5.74
C LEU A 98 -5.54 19.54 -7.00
N LEU A 99 -5.83 18.24 -7.17
CA LEU A 99 -6.63 17.69 -8.27
C LEU A 99 -8.04 18.30 -8.34
N MET A 100 -8.69 18.45 -7.19
CA MET A 100 -10.04 19.03 -7.08
C MET A 100 -10.05 20.54 -7.33
N ASN A 101 -9.05 21.27 -6.81
CA ASN A 101 -8.98 22.74 -6.93
C ASN A 101 -8.67 23.20 -8.36
N LEU A 102 -7.94 22.39 -9.14
CA LEU A 102 -7.65 22.66 -10.55
C LEU A 102 -8.91 22.61 -11.46
N GLY A 103 -10.03 22.05 -11.00
CA GLY A 103 -11.32 22.07 -11.72
C GLY A 103 -11.40 21.14 -12.95
N LEU A 104 -12.63 20.86 -13.40
CA LEU A 104 -12.99 19.88 -14.45
C LEU A 104 -12.14 19.93 -15.74
N LYS A 105 -11.49 21.06 -16.04
CA LYS A 105 -10.60 21.23 -17.22
C LYS A 105 -9.36 20.34 -17.19
N TYR A 106 -8.84 19.97 -16.02
CA TYR A 106 -7.68 19.09 -15.90
C TYR A 106 -8.04 17.65 -15.60
N ALA A 107 -9.33 17.27 -15.53
CA ALA A 107 -9.74 15.87 -15.27
C ALA A 107 -9.16 14.89 -16.31
N ILE A 108 -9.03 15.34 -17.56
CA ILE A 108 -8.36 14.59 -18.64
C ILE A 108 -6.84 14.59 -18.40
N GLY A 109 -6.26 15.74 -18.04
CA GLY A 109 -4.82 15.86 -17.76
C GLY A 109 -4.36 15.05 -16.56
N THR A 110 -5.19 14.89 -15.55
CA THR A 110 -4.90 14.12 -14.33
C THR A 110 -5.13 12.64 -14.55
N GLY A 111 -6.10 12.25 -15.38
CA GLY A 111 -6.20 10.89 -15.91
C GLY A 111 -4.96 10.47 -16.72
N VAL A 112 -4.46 11.37 -17.58
CA VAL A 112 -3.22 11.16 -18.34
C VAL A 112 -2.00 11.14 -17.43
N LEU A 113 -1.91 12.03 -16.43
CA LEU A 113 -0.82 12.04 -15.46
C LEU A 113 -0.80 10.74 -14.61
N LEU A 114 -1.97 10.26 -14.15
CA LEU A 114 -2.07 8.98 -13.45
C LEU A 114 -1.70 7.79 -14.34
N PHE A 115 -2.03 7.85 -15.63
CA PHE A 115 -1.61 6.85 -16.62
C PHE A 115 -0.10 6.88 -16.86
N ILE A 116 0.50 8.07 -16.95
CA ILE A 116 1.96 8.27 -17.08
C ILE A 116 2.68 7.82 -15.81
N VAL A 117 2.22 8.20 -14.62
CA VAL A 117 2.79 7.74 -13.36
C VAL A 117 2.70 6.22 -13.24
N SER A 118 1.60 5.61 -13.68
CA SER A 118 1.44 4.15 -13.76
C SER A 118 2.45 3.49 -14.71
N THR A 119 2.61 4.04 -15.92
CA THR A 119 3.56 3.51 -16.92
C THR A 119 5.01 3.73 -16.53
N VAL A 120 5.34 4.88 -15.93
CA VAL A 120 6.68 5.19 -15.41
C VAL A 120 7.01 4.31 -14.21
N MET A 121 6.06 4.08 -13.29
CA MET A 121 6.23 3.15 -12.17
C MET A 121 6.50 1.73 -12.67
N TRP A 122 5.74 1.25 -13.66
CA TRP A 122 5.95 -0.07 -14.25
C TRP A 122 7.26 -0.16 -15.06
N SER A 123 7.69 0.94 -15.70
CA SER A 123 8.97 1.03 -16.42
C SER A 123 10.16 1.00 -15.46
N ALA A 124 10.12 1.79 -14.39
CA ALA A 124 11.12 1.82 -13.34
C ALA A 124 11.25 0.46 -12.65
N LEU A 125 10.12 -0.17 -12.29
CA LEU A 125 10.07 -1.53 -11.74
C LEU A 125 10.72 -2.58 -12.68
N ARG A 126 10.52 -2.44 -14.00
CA ARG A 126 11.16 -3.33 -14.99
C ARG A 126 12.66 -3.06 -15.16
N GLY A 127 13.10 -1.81 -15.09
CA GLY A 127 14.51 -1.43 -15.15
C GLY A 127 15.31 -1.96 -13.96
N VAL A 128 14.76 -1.82 -12.74
CA VAL A 128 15.38 -2.32 -11.51
C VAL A 128 15.47 -3.86 -11.52
N LYS A 129 14.41 -4.54 -11.97
CA LYS A 129 14.42 -6.00 -12.15
C LYS A 129 15.54 -6.48 -13.09
N LYS A 130 15.85 -5.72 -14.14
CA LYS A 130 16.93 -6.06 -15.09
C LYS A 130 18.32 -5.90 -14.48
N SER A 131 18.52 -4.89 -13.64
CA SER A 131 19.78 -4.67 -12.91
C SER A 131 20.04 -5.71 -11.82
N LEU A 132 19.00 -6.21 -11.16
CA LEU A 132 19.12 -7.24 -10.11
C LEU A 132 19.39 -8.65 -10.65
N ASN A 133 18.93 -8.95 -11.87
CA ASN A 133 19.09 -10.28 -12.49
C ASN A 133 20.38 -10.41 -13.35
N THR A 134 21.24 -9.38 -13.34
CA THR A 134 22.52 -9.34 -14.06
C THR A 134 23.73 -9.39 -13.09
N LYS A 135 23.48 -9.62 -11.80
CA LYS A 135 24.50 -10.02 -10.81
C LYS A 135 24.18 -11.43 -10.33
#